data_AF-A0A6J4R7M1-F1
#
_entry.id   AF-A0A6J4R7M1-F1
#
_cell.length_a   1.000
_cell.length_b   1.000
_cell.length_c   1.000
_cell.angle_alpha   90.00
_cell.angle_beta   90.00
_cell.angle_gamma   90.00
#
_symmetry.space_group_name_H-M   'P 1'
#
loop_
_entity.id
_entity.type
_entity.pdbx_description
1 polymer ?
#
loop_
_entity_poly.entity_id
_entity_poly.type
_entity_poly.pdbx_seq_one_letter_code
_entity_poly.pdbx_strand_id
1 'polypeptide(L)'
;MRFGEFLRVTVLLSAAAATLLAVQTLVQAAAGTDPLVIHISAGWWSAAIALGLWLGRGSAATPPIADLLAGARSQTMLPELRPAAVLLGRLWLLLSSTLLAVVIAFVLPQVASVGAGFAMIWSLAWRRQHRAVAAIEERDGVRFYVERSSPLQGIRLVRTPGFGGRFLEVDGARSDRPPA
;
A
#
# COMPACT_ATOMS: atom_id res chain seq x y z
N MET A 1 -1.70 5.48 -12.56
CA MET A 1 -2.49 4.42 -11.87
C MET A 1 -3.24 5.03 -10.69
N ARG A 2 -4.33 4.40 -10.21
CA ARG A 2 -5.10 4.92 -9.07
C ARG A 2 -4.30 4.85 -7.77
N PHE A 3 -4.41 5.89 -6.94
CA PHE A 3 -3.67 5.96 -5.68
C PHE A 3 -4.14 4.92 -4.65
N GLY A 4 -5.44 4.62 -4.58
CA GLY A 4 -5.94 3.53 -3.74
C GLY A 4 -5.34 2.17 -4.09
N GLU A 5 -5.18 1.86 -5.39
CA GLU A 5 -4.51 0.63 -5.84
C GLU A 5 -3.00 0.64 -5.54
N PHE A 6 -2.33 1.80 -5.61
CA PHE A 6 -0.94 1.91 -5.16
C PHE A 6 -0.76 1.49 -3.70
N LEU A 7 -1.60 2.02 -2.81
CA LEU A 7 -1.57 1.69 -1.39
C LEU A 7 -1.83 0.21 -1.18
N ARG A 8 -2.81 -0.36 -1.88
CA ARG A 8 -3.13 -1.79 -1.82
C ARG A 8 -1.94 -2.65 -2.25
N VAL A 9 -1.32 -2.37 -3.39
CA VAL A 9 -0.16 -3.12 -3.89
C VAL A 9 1.01 -3.02 -2.91
N THR A 10 1.27 -1.83 -2.34
CA THR A 10 2.35 -1.64 -1.35
C THR A 10 2.13 -2.47 -0.09
N VAL A 11 0.89 -2.53 0.41
CA VAL A 11 0.52 -3.36 1.57
C VAL A 11 0.69 -4.85 1.25
N LEU A 12 0.18 -5.29 0.09
CA LEU A 12 0.30 -6.69 -0.33
C LEU A 12 1.76 -7.11 -0.53
N LEU A 13 2.58 -6.23 -1.10
CA LEU A 13 4.01 -6.47 -1.28
C LEU A 13 4.74 -6.54 0.07
N SER A 14 4.38 -5.68 1.02
CA SER A 14 4.93 -5.73 2.38
C SER A 14 4.51 -7.02 3.11
N ALA A 15 3.27 -7.46 2.92
CA ALA A 15 2.80 -8.76 3.45
C ALA A 15 3.59 -9.92 2.83
N ALA A 16 3.81 -9.92 1.52
CA ALA A 16 4.60 -10.94 0.85
C ALA A 16 6.06 -10.96 1.34
N ALA A 17 6.67 -9.78 1.51
CA ALA A 17 8.01 -9.65 2.09
C ALA A 17 8.08 -10.21 3.52
N ALA A 18 7.09 -9.89 4.36
CA ALA A 18 6.99 -10.44 5.71
C ALA A 18 6.93 -11.97 5.69
N THR A 19 6.10 -12.54 4.84
CA THR A 19 5.97 -14.01 4.68
C THR A 19 7.29 -14.63 4.22
N LEU A 20 7.94 -14.05 3.20
CA LEU A 20 9.20 -14.57 2.68
C LEU A 20 10.29 -14.59 3.75
N LEU A 21 10.45 -13.49 4.50
CA LEU A 21 11.44 -13.38 5.56
C LEU A 21 11.13 -14.30 6.75
N ALA A 22 9.85 -14.49 7.08
CA ALA A 22 9.43 -15.44 8.10
C ALA A 22 9.76 -16.88 7.69
N VAL A 23 9.45 -17.27 6.45
CA VAL A 23 9.80 -18.59 5.90
C VAL A 23 11.32 -18.79 5.93
N GLN A 24 12.10 -17.80 5.50
CA GLN A 24 13.56 -17.90 5.54
C GLN A 24 14.08 -18.10 6.98
N THR A 25 13.48 -17.42 7.96
CA THR A 25 13.82 -17.60 9.38
C THR A 25 13.57 -19.04 9.83
N LEU A 26 12.44 -19.63 9.41
CA LEU A 26 12.09 -21.02 9.74
C LEU A 26 13.00 -22.05 9.05
N VAL A 27 13.39 -21.81 7.80
CA VAL A 27 14.34 -22.66 7.07
C VAL A 27 15.70 -22.68 7.77
N GLN A 28 16.22 -21.52 8.17
CA GLN A 28 17.47 -21.42 8.94
C GLN A 28 17.34 -22.12 10.30
N ALA A 29 16.19 -21.97 10.97
CA ALA A 29 15.92 -22.63 12.24
C ALA A 29 15.95 -24.16 12.10
N ALA A 30 15.32 -24.70 11.07
CA ALA A 30 15.33 -26.13 10.76
C ALA A 30 16.74 -26.66 10.41
N ALA A 31 17.63 -25.82 9.87
CA ALA A 31 19.01 -26.17 9.55
C ALA A 31 19.95 -26.26 10.78
N GLY A 32 19.42 -26.13 12.01
CA GLY A 32 20.20 -26.26 13.24
C GLY A 32 20.62 -24.94 13.88
N THR A 33 19.93 -23.83 13.60
CA THR A 33 20.14 -22.56 14.30
C THR A 33 19.71 -22.67 15.78
N ASP A 34 20.33 -21.85 16.65
CA ASP A 34 20.00 -21.72 18.07
C ASP A 34 18.47 -21.63 18.33
N PRO A 35 17.88 -22.55 19.11
CA PRO A 35 16.46 -22.54 19.47
C PRO A 35 15.99 -21.21 20.08
N LEU A 36 16.87 -20.46 20.73
CA LEU A 36 16.56 -19.17 21.33
C LEU A 36 16.08 -18.16 20.28
N VAL A 37 16.63 -18.22 19.05
CA VAL A 37 16.22 -17.36 17.93
C VAL A 37 14.74 -17.58 17.58
N ILE A 38 14.24 -18.82 17.64
CA ILE A 38 12.83 -19.13 17.35
C ILE A 38 11.92 -18.46 18.38
N HIS A 39 12.25 -18.57 19.66
CA HIS A 39 11.44 -18.03 20.76
C HIS A 39 11.38 -16.50 20.72
N ILE A 40 12.54 -15.84 20.50
CA ILE A 40 12.61 -14.40 20.32
C ILE A 40 11.82 -13.96 19.08
N SER A 41 11.96 -14.69 17.97
CA SER A 41 11.23 -14.40 16.72
C SER A 41 9.72 -14.47 16.92
N ALA A 42 9.24 -15.52 17.58
CA ALA A 42 7.82 -15.68 17.88
C ALA A 42 7.30 -14.53 18.74
N GLY A 43 8.01 -14.18 19.82
CA GLY A 43 7.65 -13.04 20.67
C GLY A 43 7.63 -11.71 19.91
N TRP A 44 8.65 -11.47 19.08
CA TRP A 44 8.74 -10.27 18.23
C TRP A 44 7.60 -10.21 17.21
N TRP A 45 7.29 -11.30 16.52
CA TRP A 45 6.21 -11.33 15.53
C TRP A 45 4.84 -11.15 16.17
N SER A 46 4.58 -11.74 17.33
CA SER A 46 3.35 -11.49 18.08
C SER A 46 3.21 -10.01 18.46
N ALA A 47 4.28 -9.39 18.97
CA ALA A 47 4.29 -7.96 19.29
C ALA A 47 4.08 -7.09 18.05
N ALA A 48 4.74 -7.42 16.94
CA ALA A 48 4.62 -6.74 15.66
C ALA A 48 3.18 -6.80 15.11
N ILE A 49 2.54 -7.97 15.16
CA ILE A 49 1.15 -8.15 14.75
C ILE A 49 0.22 -7.33 15.64
N ALA A 50 0.36 -7.41 16.97
CA ALA A 50 -0.45 -6.66 17.90
C ALA A 50 -0.32 -5.14 17.65
N LEU A 51 0.91 -4.65 17.49
CA LEU A 51 1.20 -3.24 17.22
C LEU A 51 0.63 -2.80 15.87
N GLY A 52 0.84 -3.56 14.80
CA GLY A 52 0.28 -3.25 13.48
C GLY A 52 -1.24 -3.28 13.45
N LEU A 53 -1.87 -4.21 14.17
CA LEU A 53 -3.32 -4.25 14.34
C LEU A 53 -3.85 -3.02 15.06
N TRP A 54 -3.17 -2.63 16.15
CA TRP A 54 -3.51 -1.48 16.97
C TRP A 54 -3.31 -0.16 16.23
N LEU A 55 -2.20 0.03 15.51
CA LEU A 55 -1.95 1.23 14.69
C LEU A 55 -2.95 1.34 13.53
N GLY A 56 -3.26 0.23 12.85
CA GLY A 56 -4.18 0.19 11.72
C GLY A 56 -5.65 0.14 12.08
N ARG A 57 -6.03 0.43 13.33
CA ARG A 57 -7.44 0.45 13.78
C ARG A 57 -8.24 1.61 13.20
N GLY A 58 -7.59 2.73 12.91
CA GLY A 58 -8.21 3.92 12.33
C GLY A 58 -8.79 3.68 10.94
N SER A 59 -9.98 4.21 10.69
CA SER A 59 -10.64 4.21 9.37
C SER A 59 -10.35 5.47 8.55
N ALA A 60 -9.77 6.49 9.17
CA ALA A 60 -9.39 7.73 8.50
C ALA A 60 -8.05 7.59 7.76
N ALA A 61 -7.89 8.41 6.72
CA ALA A 61 -6.59 8.61 6.10
C ALA A 61 -5.61 9.17 7.15
N THR A 62 -4.37 8.66 7.15
CA THR A 62 -3.34 9.23 8.05
C THR A 62 -3.04 10.68 7.68
N PRO A 63 -2.55 11.53 8.61
CA PRO A 63 -2.27 12.94 8.32
C PRO A 63 -1.39 13.16 7.07
N PRO A 64 -0.30 12.39 6.85
CA PRO A 64 0.50 12.54 5.63
C PRO A 64 -0.26 12.21 4.33
N ILE A 65 -1.20 11.26 4.38
CA ILE A 65 -2.05 10.91 3.24
C ILE A 65 -3.10 12.00 3.02
N ALA A 66 -3.69 12.53 4.09
CA ALA A 66 -4.64 13.64 3.99
C ALA A 66 -3.98 14.88 3.35
N ASP A 67 -2.76 15.22 3.75
CA ASP A 67 -1.98 16.33 3.18
C ASP A 67 -1.65 16.09 1.69
N LEU A 68 -1.29 14.85 1.33
CA LEU A 68 -1.06 14.46 -0.06
C LEU A 68 -2.31 14.60 -0.92
N LEU A 69 -3.48 14.22 -0.39
CA LEU A 69 -4.77 14.36 -1.08
C LEU A 69 -5.16 15.83 -1.22
N ALA A 70 -4.95 16.64 -0.18
CA ALA A 70 -5.22 18.08 -0.19
C ALA A 70 -4.32 18.83 -1.21
N GLY A 71 -3.06 18.39 -1.36
CA GLY A 71 -2.13 18.91 -2.35
C GLY A 71 -2.34 18.41 -3.79
N ALA A 72 -3.37 17.59 -4.05
CA ALA A 72 -3.60 17.02 -5.37
C ALA A 72 -4.01 18.09 -6.40
N ARG A 73 -3.33 18.12 -7.55
CA ARG A 73 -3.64 19.07 -8.63
C ARG A 73 -4.87 18.62 -9.42
N SER A 74 -5.81 19.53 -9.65
CA SER A 74 -6.98 19.25 -10.49
C SER A 74 -6.61 19.23 -11.97
N GLN A 75 -6.95 18.15 -12.68
CA GLN A 75 -6.83 18.07 -14.14
C GLN A 75 -8.08 17.43 -14.74
N THR A 76 -8.45 17.88 -15.95
CA THR A 76 -9.63 17.40 -16.69
C THR A 76 -9.30 16.26 -17.65
N MET A 77 -8.02 16.06 -17.97
CA MET A 77 -7.56 14.94 -18.79
C MET A 77 -7.05 13.78 -17.94
N LEU A 78 -7.27 12.56 -18.42
CA LEU A 78 -6.74 11.35 -17.81
C LEU A 78 -5.21 11.29 -17.96
N PRO A 79 -4.44 11.16 -16.86
CA PRO A 79 -2.99 11.05 -16.93
C PRO A 79 -2.55 9.77 -17.65
N GLU A 80 -1.40 9.80 -18.33
CA GLU A 80 -0.82 8.60 -18.94
C GLU A 80 -0.62 7.46 -17.94
N LEU A 81 -1.25 6.31 -18.19
CA LEU A 81 -1.16 5.15 -17.31
C LEU A 81 0.04 4.27 -17.68
N ARG A 82 1.15 4.45 -16.95
CA ARG A 82 2.27 3.49 -16.93
C ARG A 82 2.44 2.88 -15.53
N PRO A 83 1.53 1.99 -15.10
CA PRO A 83 1.47 1.49 -13.72
C PRO A 83 2.77 0.77 -13.31
N ALA A 84 3.33 -0.05 -14.20
CA ALA A 84 4.55 -0.81 -13.90
C ALA A 84 5.76 0.11 -13.62
N ALA A 85 5.95 1.17 -14.40
CA ALA A 85 7.05 2.10 -14.22
C ALA A 85 6.93 2.90 -12.90
N VAL A 86 5.70 3.29 -12.53
CA VAL A 86 5.44 3.98 -11.24
C VAL A 86 5.66 3.03 -10.06
N LEU A 87 5.17 1.80 -10.15
CA LEU A 87 5.40 0.78 -9.12
C LEU A 87 6.89 0.47 -8.94
N LEU A 88 7.61 0.19 -10.03
CA LEU A 88 9.04 -0.08 -9.96
C LEU A 88 9.78 1.14 -9.41
N GLY A 89 9.59 2.35 -9.97
CA GLY A 89 10.32 3.53 -9.51
C GLY A 89 10.09 3.89 -8.03
N ARG A 90 8.93 3.56 -7.47
CA ARG A 90 8.56 3.89 -6.08
C ARG A 90 8.82 2.79 -5.07
N LEU A 91 8.59 1.54 -5.46
CA LEU A 91 8.74 0.39 -4.59
C LEU A 91 10.10 -0.28 -4.74
N TRP A 92 10.97 0.20 -5.65
CA TRP A 92 12.31 -0.38 -5.82
C TRP A 92 13.06 -0.43 -4.51
N LEU A 93 13.00 0.62 -3.69
CA LEU A 93 13.74 0.67 -2.43
C LEU A 93 13.24 -0.41 -1.46
N LEU A 94 11.91 -0.63 -1.40
CA LEU A 94 11.30 -1.68 -0.58
C LEU A 94 11.65 -3.07 -1.10
N LEU A 95 11.60 -3.27 -2.42
CA LEU A 95 12.01 -4.52 -3.06
C LEU A 95 13.48 -4.82 -2.79
N SER A 96 14.36 -3.86 -3.07
CA SER A 96 15.80 -3.98 -2.85
C SER A 96 16.15 -4.17 -1.38
N SER A 97 15.48 -3.49 -0.45
CA SER A 97 15.71 -3.72 0.98
C SER A 97 15.27 -5.13 1.40
N THR A 98 14.16 -5.63 0.84
CA THR A 98 13.69 -6.99 1.12
C THR A 98 14.66 -8.03 0.57
N LEU A 99 15.09 -7.89 -0.69
CA LEU A 99 16.09 -8.78 -1.29
C LEU A 99 17.42 -8.74 -0.50
N LEU A 100 17.88 -7.55 -0.15
CA LEU A 100 19.09 -7.38 0.65
C LEU A 100 18.97 -8.06 2.01
N ALA A 101 17.82 -7.92 2.69
CA ALA A 101 17.56 -8.60 3.96
C ALA A 101 17.58 -10.13 3.81
N VAL A 102 17.02 -10.68 2.73
CA VAL A 102 17.09 -12.13 2.43
C VAL A 102 18.55 -12.56 2.24
N VAL A 103 19.34 -11.82 1.48
CA VAL A 103 20.76 -12.13 1.25
C VAL A 103 21.56 -12.08 2.56
N ILE A 104 21.37 -11.02 3.36
CA ILE A 104 22.06 -10.88 4.65
C ILE A 104 21.64 -11.98 5.63
N ALA A 105 20.40 -12.44 5.57
CA ALA A 105 19.88 -13.47 6.47
C ALA A 105 20.60 -14.82 6.36
N PHE A 106 21.28 -15.12 5.25
CA PHE A 106 22.12 -16.30 5.13
C PHE A 106 23.31 -16.27 6.10
N VAL A 107 23.85 -15.09 6.38
CA VAL A 107 24.97 -14.90 7.30
C VAL A 107 24.48 -14.61 8.72
N LEU A 108 23.38 -13.85 8.85
CA LEU A 108 22.81 -13.41 10.12
C LEU A 108 21.32 -13.77 10.18
N PRO A 109 20.95 -14.98 10.66
CA PRO A 109 19.55 -15.45 10.68
C PRO A 109 18.58 -14.49 11.37
N GLN A 110 19.08 -13.75 12.37
CA GLN A 110 18.33 -12.75 13.13
C GLN A 110 17.78 -11.61 12.25
N VAL A 111 18.48 -11.26 11.17
CA VAL A 111 18.09 -10.15 10.27
C VAL A 111 16.77 -10.45 9.55
N ALA A 112 16.59 -11.68 9.08
CA ALA A 112 15.31 -12.08 8.47
C ALA A 112 14.16 -11.99 9.47
N SER A 113 14.36 -12.48 10.70
CA SER A 113 13.32 -12.45 11.73
C SER A 113 12.88 -11.03 12.07
N VAL A 114 13.86 -10.14 12.31
CA VAL A 114 13.61 -8.73 12.62
C VAL A 114 12.90 -8.05 11.46
N GLY A 115 13.41 -8.23 10.23
CA GLY A 115 12.82 -7.68 9.01
C GLY A 115 11.38 -8.14 8.77
N ALA A 116 11.08 -9.42 9.03
CA ALA A 116 9.73 -9.96 8.93
C ALA A 116 8.76 -9.20 9.86
N GLY A 117 9.12 -8.98 11.12
CA GLY A 117 8.27 -8.25 12.07
C GLY A 117 8.03 -6.79 11.65
N PHE A 118 9.03 -6.08 11.13
CA PHE A 118 8.81 -4.72 10.59
C PHE A 118 7.85 -4.71 9.40
N ALA A 119 8.00 -5.65 8.48
CA ALA A 119 7.11 -5.79 7.34
C ALA A 119 5.67 -6.14 7.77
N MET A 120 5.50 -6.95 8.83
CA MET A 120 4.19 -7.23 9.45
C MET A 120 3.56 -5.97 10.02
N ILE A 121 4.30 -5.18 10.83
CA ILE A 121 3.81 -3.92 11.41
C ILE A 121 3.30 -3.01 10.31
N TRP A 122 4.12 -2.79 9.27
CA TRP A 122 3.80 -1.84 8.20
C TRP A 122 2.59 -2.27 7.38
N SER A 123 2.57 -3.55 6.96
CA SER A 123 1.45 -4.13 6.22
C SER A 123 0.13 -4.01 6.99
N LEU A 124 0.15 -4.35 8.28
CA LEU A 124 -1.04 -4.28 9.12
C LEU A 124 -1.43 -2.84 9.44
N ALA A 125 -0.49 -1.96 9.76
CA ALA A 125 -0.76 -0.57 10.10
C ALA A 125 -1.47 0.17 8.96
N TRP A 126 -1.10 -0.12 7.71
CA TRP A 126 -1.67 0.56 6.53
C TRP A 126 -2.77 -0.21 5.82
N ARG A 127 -3.19 -1.37 6.33
CA ARG A 127 -4.19 -2.24 5.69
C ARG A 127 -5.52 -1.56 5.36
N ARG A 128 -5.90 -0.49 6.07
CA ARG A 128 -7.17 0.24 5.88
C ARG A 128 -7.06 1.51 5.03
N GLN A 129 -5.85 1.97 4.71
CA GLN A 129 -5.64 3.26 4.02
C GLN A 129 -6.26 3.29 2.62
N HIS A 130 -6.21 2.17 1.89
CA HIS A 130 -6.87 2.08 0.58
C HIS A 130 -8.40 2.29 0.67
N ARG A 131 -9.06 1.77 1.72
CA ARG A 131 -10.51 1.96 1.94
C ARG A 131 -10.83 3.39 2.36
N ALA A 132 -9.97 3.98 3.19
CA ALA A 132 -10.12 5.37 3.60
C ALA A 132 -10.09 6.33 2.40
N VAL A 133 -9.13 6.13 1.49
CA VAL A 133 -9.05 6.90 0.23
C VAL A 133 -10.25 6.63 -0.66
N ALA A 134 -10.68 5.36 -0.80
CA ALA A 134 -11.86 5.01 -1.60
C ALA A 134 -13.14 5.70 -1.09
N ALA A 135 -13.32 5.79 0.24
CA ALA A 135 -14.46 6.50 0.84
C ALA A 135 -14.40 8.01 0.57
N ILE A 136 -13.21 8.62 0.55
CA ILE A 136 -13.04 10.03 0.17
C ILE A 136 -13.33 10.24 -1.31
N GLU A 137 -12.83 9.36 -2.18
CA GLU A 137 -13.12 9.39 -3.62
C GLU A 137 -14.63 9.31 -3.91
N GLU A 138 -15.34 8.42 -3.21
CA GLU A 138 -16.78 8.23 -3.35
C GLU A 138 -17.57 9.42 -2.82
N ARG A 139 -17.21 9.95 -1.64
CA ARG A 139 -17.84 11.13 -1.04
C ARG A 139 -17.66 12.38 -1.90
N ASP A 140 -16.46 12.59 -2.42
CA ASP A 140 -16.08 13.82 -3.13
C ASP A 140 -16.26 13.72 -4.65
N GLY A 141 -16.72 12.57 -5.16
CA GLY A 141 -16.98 12.32 -6.58
C GLY A 141 -15.74 12.43 -7.45
N VAL A 142 -14.56 12.13 -6.91
CA VAL A 142 -13.26 12.32 -7.58
C VAL A 142 -12.42 11.07 -7.57
N ARG A 143 -11.43 11.02 -8.45
CA ARG A 143 -10.43 9.95 -8.51
C ARG A 143 -9.04 10.54 -8.36
N PHE A 144 -8.21 9.90 -7.53
CA PHE A 144 -6.82 10.28 -7.35
C PHE A 144 -5.90 9.36 -8.15
N TYR A 145 -5.08 9.97 -9.00
CA TYR A 145 -4.06 9.29 -9.79
C TYR A 145 -2.67 9.70 -9.34
N VAL A 146 -1.76 8.74 -9.27
CA VAL A 146 -0.34 9.03 -9.01
C VAL A 146 0.27 9.67 -10.25
N GLU A 147 0.82 10.87 -10.09
CA GLU A 147 1.50 11.61 -11.15
C GLU A 147 2.88 11.00 -11.42
N ARG A 148 3.27 10.95 -12.69
CA ARG A 148 4.62 10.59 -13.08
C ARG A 148 5.60 11.60 -12.48
N SER A 149 6.48 11.10 -11.63
CA SER A 149 7.50 11.88 -10.95
C SER A 149 8.77 11.04 -10.86
N SER A 150 9.92 11.71 -10.75
CA SER A 150 11.21 11.03 -10.59
C SER A 150 11.18 10.11 -9.35
N PRO A 151 11.86 8.94 -9.36
CA PRO A 151 11.94 8.02 -8.22
C PRO A 151 12.33 8.70 -6.90
N LEU A 152 13.12 9.78 -6.97
CA LEU A 152 13.64 10.52 -5.83
C LEU A 152 12.78 11.71 -5.37
N GLN A 153 11.78 12.14 -6.16
CA GLN A 153 10.89 13.25 -5.78
C GLN A 153 9.72 12.76 -4.94
N GLY A 154 9.10 13.58 -4.09
CA GLY A 154 7.88 13.18 -3.37
C GLY A 154 6.76 12.71 -4.30
N ILE A 155 5.88 11.83 -3.80
CA ILE A 155 4.68 11.41 -4.52
C ILE A 155 3.79 12.64 -4.75
N ARG A 156 3.32 12.83 -5.98
CA ARG A 156 2.33 13.87 -6.32
C ARG A 156 1.08 13.21 -6.87
N LEU A 157 -0.07 13.80 -6.56
CA LEU A 157 -1.36 13.29 -6.94
C LEU A 157 -2.05 14.26 -7.91
N VAL A 158 -2.75 13.68 -8.88
CA VAL A 158 -3.67 14.39 -9.76
C VAL A 158 -5.08 13.97 -9.39
N ARG A 159 -5.95 14.95 -9.18
CA ARG A 159 -7.38 14.79 -8.96
C ARG A 159 -8.10 14.97 -10.28
N THR A 160 -8.84 13.96 -10.72
CA THR A 160 -9.75 14.07 -11.88
C THR A 160 -11.20 13.91 -11.42
N PRO A 161 -12.17 14.52 -12.14
CA PRO A 161 -13.58 14.21 -11.92
C PRO A 161 -13.80 12.70 -12.01
N GLY A 162 -14.52 12.13 -11.05
CA GLY A 162 -14.98 10.75 -11.14
C GLY A 162 -16.18 10.70 -12.06
N PHE A 163 -16.12 9.88 -13.11
CA PHE A 163 -17.33 9.49 -13.84
C PHE A 163 -18.15 8.55 -12.93
N GLY A 164 -18.87 9.12 -11.96
CA GLY A 164 -19.80 8.41 -11.10
C GLY A 164 -21.11 8.13 -11.83
N GLY A 165 -21.71 6.96 -11.61
CA GLY A 165 -22.88 6.45 -12.34
C GLY A 165 -24.11 7.36 -12.40
N ARG A 166 -24.19 8.41 -11.57
CA ARG A 166 -25.27 9.42 -11.62
C ARG A 166 -25.27 10.24 -12.91
N PHE A 167 -24.15 10.37 -13.63
CA PHE A 167 -24.16 11.06 -14.93
C PHE A 167 -24.84 10.23 -16.02
N LEU A 168 -24.83 8.89 -15.92
CA LEU A 168 -25.54 8.01 -16.86
C LEU A 168 -27.03 7.86 -16.50
N GLU A 169 -27.38 8.02 -15.23
CA GLU A 169 -28.77 7.93 -14.76
C GLU A 169 -29.62 9.16 -15.13
N VAL A 170 -28.99 10.34 -15.27
CA VAL A 170 -29.69 11.58 -15.66
C VAL A 170 -30.01 11.62 -17.17
N ASP A 171 -29.22 11.00 -18.03
CA ASP A 171 -29.49 10.94 -19.47
C ASP A 171 -30.52 9.86 -19.86
N GLY A 172 -30.69 8.80 -19.05
CA GLY A 172 -31.70 7.77 -19.28
C GLY A 172 -33.14 8.20 -18.97
N ALA A 173 -33.34 9.22 -18.15
CA ALA A 173 -34.68 9.65 -17.70
C ALA A 173 -35.33 10.74 -18.59
N ARG A 174 -34.62 11.26 -19.61
CA ARG A 174 -35.08 12.41 -20.42
C ARG A 174 -35.68 12.03 -21.78
N SER A 175 -35.68 10.76 -22.17
CA SER A 175 -36.18 10.34 -23.50
C SER A 175 -37.70 10.12 -23.60
N ASP A 176 -38.46 10.20 -22.51
CA ASP A 176 -39.88 9.80 -22.48
C ASP A 176 -40.90 10.96 -22.50
N ARG A 177 -40.52 12.17 -22.94
CA ARG A 177 -41.52 13.21 -23.27
C ARG A 177 -41.78 13.26 -24.77
N PRO A 178 -42.93 12.76 -25.26
CA PRO A 178 -43.36 13.04 -26.62
C PRO A 178 -43.66 14.54 -26.79
N PRO A 179 -43.33 15.14 -27.95
CA PRO A 179 -43.72 16.50 -28.27
C PRO A 179 -45.25 16.60 -28.37
N ALA A 180 -45.79 17.65 -27.76
CA ALA A 180 -47.20 18.06 -27.88
C ALA A 180 -47.48 18.72 -29.24
#